data_AF-A0A958IWR2-F1
#
_entry.id   AF-A0A958IWR2-F1
#
_cell.length_a   1.000
_cell.length_b   1.000
_cell.length_c   1.000
_cell.angle_alpha   90.00
_cell.angle_beta   90.00
_cell.angle_gamma   90.00
#
_symmetry.space_group_name_H-M   'P 1'
#
loop_
_entity.id
_entity.type
_entity.pdbx_description
1 polymer ?
#
loop_
_entity_poly.entity_id
_entity_poly.type
_entity_poly.pdbx_seq_one_letter_code
_entity_poly.pdbx_strand_id
1 'polypeptide(L)'
;GMESMSNAPYLLEKARFGYRMGHGEIVDSMIRDGLWDVYNDYHMGNAAELCAAECKLSREEQDAFAKMSYERALKAQKENHFKDEIVPVTIKDRKGDITVDSDEEPARVRFEKIPTLRPVFQKDGTVTAANASTINDGAAAVVVMSAEAAQRMGVTPLAKIVAYSTASKAPEWFTTAPVDAMQRVLKRADLGVGDIDLFEINEAFAVVTLAANQALSLDPEKVNISGGAVALGHPIGASGARILATLIHGLRRTGGRRGLATLCIGGGEAVAMVVEMLA
;
A
#
# COMPACT_ATOMS: atom_id res chain seq x y z
N GLY A 1 -2.33 -4.95 -11.39
CA GLY A 1 -3.20 -5.49 -10.33
C GLY A 1 -4.51 -4.76 -10.34
N MET A 2 -5.57 -5.38 -9.84
CA MET A 2 -6.90 -4.79 -9.71
C MET A 2 -7.60 -5.39 -8.51
N GLU A 3 -8.44 -4.61 -7.85
CA GLU A 3 -9.25 -5.06 -6.72
C GLU A 3 -10.55 -4.26 -6.64
N SER A 4 -11.65 -4.90 -6.28
CA SER A 4 -12.88 -4.22 -5.85
C SER A 4 -13.37 -4.88 -4.58
N MET A 5 -12.87 -4.36 -3.46
CA MET A 5 -13.16 -4.88 -2.12
C MET A 5 -14.62 -4.60 -1.75
N SER A 6 -15.19 -3.49 -2.24
CA SER A 6 -16.60 -3.12 -2.05
C SER A 6 -17.57 -4.16 -2.64
N ASN A 7 -17.13 -4.94 -3.63
CA ASN A 7 -17.93 -5.97 -4.30
C ASN A 7 -17.60 -7.40 -3.84
N ALA A 8 -16.82 -7.57 -2.77
CA ALA A 8 -16.52 -8.89 -2.23
C ALA A 8 -17.79 -9.62 -1.76
N PRO A 9 -17.99 -10.90 -2.11
CA PRO A 9 -19.18 -11.63 -1.73
C PRO A 9 -19.14 -12.12 -0.27
N TYR A 10 -20.31 -12.51 0.23
CA TYR A 10 -20.42 -13.37 1.41
C TYR A 10 -20.53 -14.83 0.98
N LEU A 11 -20.03 -15.75 1.81
CA LEU A 11 -19.90 -17.17 1.51
C LEU A 11 -20.66 -18.07 2.49
N LEU A 12 -21.19 -19.16 1.97
CA LEU A 12 -21.86 -20.22 2.73
C LEU A 12 -21.15 -21.55 2.48
N GLU A 13 -20.19 -21.91 3.33
CA GLU A 13 -19.26 -23.01 3.07
C GLU A 13 -19.93 -24.38 2.96
N LYS A 14 -21.01 -24.60 3.72
CA LYS A 14 -21.71 -25.90 3.75
C LYS A 14 -22.90 -25.95 2.80
N ALA A 15 -23.22 -24.86 2.09
CA ALA A 15 -24.41 -24.78 1.23
C ALA A 15 -24.41 -25.84 0.12
N ARG A 16 -23.24 -26.25 -0.37
CA ARG A 16 -23.11 -27.26 -1.43
C ARG A 16 -23.69 -28.63 -1.04
N PHE A 17 -23.46 -29.07 0.20
CA PHE A 17 -23.90 -30.39 0.67
C PHE A 17 -25.01 -30.31 1.73
N GLY A 18 -25.42 -29.10 2.10
CA GLY A 18 -26.47 -28.82 3.07
C GLY A 18 -25.96 -28.72 4.51
N TYR A 19 -26.58 -27.84 5.29
CA TYR A 19 -26.27 -27.63 6.71
C TYR A 19 -26.89 -28.70 7.64
N ARG A 20 -27.77 -29.55 7.11
CA ARG A 20 -28.58 -30.53 7.84
C ARG A 20 -29.51 -29.92 8.90
N MET A 21 -28.99 -29.48 10.04
CA MET A 21 -29.73 -28.89 11.16
C MET A 21 -28.77 -28.14 12.10
N GLY A 22 -29.15 -26.93 12.55
CA GLY A 22 -28.34 -26.08 13.43
C GLY A 22 -27.96 -24.73 12.81
N HIS A 23 -27.30 -23.87 13.58
CA HIS A 23 -26.80 -22.58 13.10
C HIS A 23 -25.60 -22.75 12.15
N GLY A 24 -25.37 -21.75 11.31
CA GLY A 24 -24.24 -21.66 10.41
C GLY A 24 -23.76 -20.22 10.29
N GLU A 25 -22.52 -20.06 9.86
CA GLU A 25 -21.90 -18.76 9.65
C GLU A 25 -22.04 -18.32 8.19
N ILE A 26 -22.25 -17.02 8.00
CA ILE A 26 -22.13 -16.35 6.71
C ILE A 26 -20.79 -15.63 6.74
N VAL A 27 -19.87 -16.06 5.89
CA VAL A 27 -18.47 -15.66 5.95
C VAL A 27 -18.22 -14.47 5.02
N ASP A 28 -17.63 -13.40 5.53
CA ASP A 28 -17.16 -12.29 4.71
C ASP A 28 -15.87 -12.70 3.96
N SER A 29 -15.93 -12.78 2.62
CA SER A 29 -14.77 -13.22 1.83
C SER A 29 -13.63 -12.22 1.81
N MET A 30 -13.90 -10.91 1.91
CA MET A 30 -12.84 -9.90 1.96
C MET A 30 -12.00 -10.08 3.22
N ILE A 31 -12.68 -10.31 4.36
CA ILE A 31 -11.97 -10.56 5.62
C ILE A 31 -11.22 -11.88 5.53
N ARG A 32 -11.92 -12.98 5.23
CA ARG A 32 -11.31 -14.32 5.27
C ARG A 32 -10.16 -14.47 4.28
N ASP A 33 -10.34 -14.02 3.05
CA ASP A 33 -9.40 -14.31 1.96
C ASP A 33 -8.32 -13.22 1.80
N GLY A 34 -8.53 -12.02 2.37
CA GLY A 34 -7.63 -10.87 2.21
C GLY A 34 -7.05 -10.27 3.49
N LEU A 35 -7.75 -10.36 4.63
CA LEU A 35 -7.42 -9.61 5.85
C LEU A 35 -7.28 -10.48 7.11
N TRP A 36 -7.35 -11.80 6.97
CA TRP A 36 -7.28 -12.74 8.09
C TRP A 36 -6.00 -13.58 8.03
N ASP A 37 -5.34 -13.74 9.17
CA ASP A 37 -4.18 -14.62 9.28
C ASP A 37 -4.66 -16.04 9.55
N VAL A 38 -4.49 -16.92 8.56
CA VAL A 38 -4.96 -18.31 8.62
C VAL A 38 -4.19 -19.18 9.62
N TYR A 39 -3.02 -18.73 10.08
CA TYR A 39 -2.15 -19.50 10.97
C TYR A 39 -2.38 -19.18 12.44
N ASN A 40 -2.64 -17.90 12.75
CA ASN A 40 -2.83 -17.39 14.10
C ASN A 40 -4.27 -17.02 14.44
N ASP A 41 -5.18 -17.11 13.47
CA ASP A 41 -6.63 -16.87 13.62
C ASP A 41 -6.97 -15.47 14.15
N TYR A 42 -6.45 -14.43 13.48
CA TYR A 42 -6.77 -13.03 13.78
C TYR A 42 -6.78 -12.14 12.54
N HIS A 43 -7.32 -10.93 12.68
CA HIS A 43 -7.24 -9.88 11.65
C HIS A 43 -5.83 -9.29 11.55
N MET A 44 -5.31 -9.02 10.33
CA MET A 44 -3.95 -8.48 10.05
C MET A 44 -3.53 -7.32 10.96
N GLY A 45 -4.48 -6.48 11.38
CA GLY A 45 -4.25 -5.38 12.30
C GLY A 45 -3.70 -5.79 13.68
N ASN A 46 -3.90 -7.02 14.14
CA ASN A 46 -3.27 -7.53 15.36
C ASN A 46 -1.76 -7.71 15.22
N ALA A 47 -1.28 -8.08 14.03
CA ALA A 47 0.15 -8.11 13.74
C ALA A 47 0.74 -6.69 13.61
N ALA A 48 -0.07 -5.69 13.22
CA ALA A 48 0.33 -4.29 13.30
C ALA A 48 0.49 -3.82 14.77
N GLU A 49 -0.38 -4.25 15.68
CA GLU A 49 -0.21 -3.99 17.12
C GLU A 49 1.07 -4.64 17.68
N LEU A 50 1.36 -5.88 17.28
CA LEU A 50 2.61 -6.56 17.64
C LEU A 50 3.82 -5.75 17.16
N CYS A 51 3.79 -5.29 15.91
CA CYS A 51 4.82 -4.43 15.35
C CYS A 51 4.99 -3.12 16.13
N ALA A 52 3.88 -2.47 16.51
CA ALA A 52 3.91 -1.24 17.29
C ALA A 52 4.63 -1.44 18.63
N ALA A 53 4.28 -2.51 19.36
CA ALA A 53 4.87 -2.83 20.65
C ALA A 53 6.37 -3.14 20.54
N GLU A 54 6.74 -3.99 19.59
CA GLU A 54 8.11 -4.52 19.44
C GLU A 54 9.07 -3.48 18.86
N CYS A 55 8.59 -2.65 17.92
CA CYS A 55 9.36 -1.52 17.39
C CYS A 55 9.28 -0.27 18.27
N LYS A 56 8.47 -0.28 19.34
CA LYS A 56 8.23 0.84 20.27
C LYS A 56 7.68 2.09 19.59
N LEU A 57 6.75 1.89 18.64
CA LEU A 57 6.08 2.95 17.91
C LEU A 57 4.82 3.38 18.67
N SER A 58 4.86 4.54 19.28
CA SER A 58 3.76 5.09 20.06
C SER A 58 2.53 5.39 19.21
N ARG A 59 1.38 5.52 19.88
CA ARG A 59 0.13 5.93 19.23
C ARG A 59 0.26 7.31 18.59
N GLU A 60 0.94 8.23 19.27
CA GLU A 60 1.15 9.61 18.83
C GLU A 60 2.00 9.67 17.57
N GLU A 61 3.04 8.83 17.46
CA GLU A 61 3.86 8.72 16.26
C GLU A 61 3.07 8.16 15.07
N GLN A 62 2.25 7.13 15.29
CA GLN A 62 1.37 6.56 14.26
C GLN A 62 0.35 7.58 13.76
N ASP A 63 -0.28 8.33 14.68
CA ASP A 63 -1.26 9.36 14.34
C ASP A 63 -0.60 10.57 13.65
N ALA A 64 0.61 10.96 14.05
CA ALA A 64 1.38 12.00 13.38
C ALA A 64 1.74 11.59 11.94
N PHE A 65 2.17 10.34 11.76
CA PHE A 65 2.43 9.78 10.44
C PHE A 65 1.18 9.78 9.55
N ALA A 66 0.04 9.37 10.11
CA ALA A 66 -1.24 9.39 9.40
C ALA A 66 -1.61 10.81 8.93
N LYS A 67 -1.52 11.80 9.83
CA LYS A 67 -1.76 13.22 9.50
C LYS A 67 -0.87 13.68 8.34
N MET A 68 0.43 13.39 8.42
CA MET A 68 1.39 13.71 7.37
C MET A 68 1.01 13.06 6.03
N SER A 69 0.62 11.78 6.03
CA SER A 69 0.18 11.07 4.81
C SER A 69 -1.02 11.75 4.16
N TYR A 70 -2.03 12.13 4.95
CA TYR A 70 -3.21 12.87 4.47
C TYR A 70 -2.87 14.27 3.97
N GLU A 71 -2.03 15.02 4.68
CA GLU A 71 -1.59 16.36 4.26
C GLU A 71 -0.83 16.31 2.93
N ARG A 72 0.07 15.32 2.77
CA ARG A 72 0.81 15.11 1.52
C ARG A 72 -0.12 14.70 0.38
N ALA A 73 -1.08 13.81 0.61
CA ALA A 73 -2.08 13.41 -0.38
C ALA A 73 -2.96 14.58 -0.84
N LEU A 74 -3.49 15.36 0.09
CA LEU A 74 -4.30 16.55 -0.21
C LEU A 74 -3.49 17.60 -0.98
N LYS A 75 -2.23 17.82 -0.60
CA LYS A 75 -1.33 18.71 -1.32
C LYS A 75 -1.07 18.19 -2.73
N ALA A 76 -0.77 16.91 -2.88
CA ALA A 76 -0.51 16.28 -4.18
C ALA A 76 -1.72 16.39 -5.12
N GLN A 77 -2.94 16.20 -4.61
CA GLN A 77 -4.17 16.43 -5.39
C GLN A 77 -4.31 17.89 -5.80
N LYS A 78 -4.14 18.83 -4.87
CA LYS A 78 -4.22 20.27 -5.14
C LYS A 78 -3.20 20.74 -6.19
N GLU A 79 -2.01 20.14 -6.18
CA GLU A 79 -0.91 20.42 -7.11
C GLU A 79 -0.98 19.56 -8.39
N ASN A 80 -2.03 18.76 -8.57
CA ASN A 80 -2.28 17.87 -9.72
C ASN A 80 -1.16 16.85 -9.97
N HIS A 81 -0.50 16.38 -8.91
CA HIS A 81 0.58 15.41 -9.00
C HIS A 81 0.18 14.06 -9.59
N PHE A 82 -1.09 13.65 -9.41
CA PHE A 82 -1.61 12.37 -9.89
C PHE A 82 -2.21 12.43 -11.30
N LYS A 83 -2.24 13.61 -11.92
CA LYS A 83 -2.90 13.82 -13.23
C LYS A 83 -2.34 12.91 -14.33
N ASP A 84 -1.04 12.64 -14.29
CA ASP A 84 -0.36 11.85 -15.32
C ASP A 84 -0.46 10.33 -15.06
N GLU A 85 -0.87 9.89 -13.87
CA GLU A 85 -0.99 8.47 -13.50
C GLU A 85 -2.43 7.98 -13.39
N ILE A 86 -3.40 8.87 -13.15
CA ILE A 86 -4.83 8.51 -13.08
C ILE A 86 -5.47 8.54 -14.47
N VAL A 87 -6.10 7.42 -14.83
CA VAL A 87 -6.99 7.33 -15.99
C VAL A 87 -8.44 7.42 -15.51
N PRO A 88 -9.26 8.39 -15.98
CA PRO A 88 -10.65 8.52 -15.55
C PRO A 88 -11.49 7.29 -15.86
N VAL A 89 -12.37 6.91 -14.92
CA VAL A 89 -13.36 5.84 -15.08
C VAL A 89 -14.74 6.45 -15.24
N THR A 90 -15.38 6.23 -16.38
CA THR A 90 -16.76 6.68 -16.64
C THR A 90 -17.76 5.55 -16.37
N ILE A 91 -18.63 5.76 -15.39
CA ILE A 91 -19.72 4.87 -15.01
C ILE A 91 -20.99 5.33 -15.71
N LYS A 92 -21.58 4.44 -16.53
CA LYS A 92 -22.83 4.73 -17.22
C LYS A 92 -24.02 4.55 -16.28
N ASP A 93 -24.76 5.63 -16.03
CA ASP A 93 -26.02 5.62 -15.28
C ASP A 93 -27.18 6.06 -16.19
N ARG A 94 -28.39 5.54 -15.94
CA ARG A 94 -29.62 5.96 -16.61
C ARG A 94 -29.89 7.46 -16.49
N LYS A 95 -29.42 8.11 -15.42
CA LYS A 95 -29.58 9.55 -15.17
C LYS A 95 -28.47 10.42 -15.76
N GLY A 96 -27.44 9.82 -16.36
CA GLY A 96 -26.26 10.50 -16.91
C GLY A 96 -24.96 9.86 -16.43
N ASP A 97 -23.91 9.96 -17.24
CA ASP A 97 -22.62 9.34 -16.92
C ASP A 97 -21.93 10.04 -15.74
N ILE A 98 -21.32 9.25 -14.86
CA ILE A 98 -20.51 9.72 -13.72
C ILE A 98 -19.06 9.43 -14.03
N THR A 99 -18.19 10.44 -14.00
CA THR A 99 -16.74 10.26 -14.17
C THR A 99 -16.04 10.31 -12.82
N VAL A 100 -15.22 9.31 -12.53
CA VAL A 100 -14.34 9.24 -11.37
C VAL A 100 -12.90 9.40 -11.87
N ASP A 101 -12.24 10.50 -11.48
CA ASP A 101 -10.91 10.90 -11.97
C ASP A 101 -9.96 11.37 -10.86
N SER A 102 -10.35 11.16 -9.59
CA SER A 102 -9.60 11.60 -8.42
C SER A 102 -9.79 10.62 -7.27
N ASP A 103 -8.76 10.45 -6.43
CA ASP A 103 -8.86 9.62 -5.23
C ASP A 103 -9.81 10.30 -4.21
N GLU A 104 -10.83 9.57 -3.76
CA GLU A 104 -11.87 10.12 -2.90
C GLU A 104 -11.48 10.20 -1.42
N GLU A 105 -10.57 9.34 -0.97
CA GLU A 105 -10.28 9.13 0.45
C GLU A 105 -9.58 10.31 1.13
N PRO A 106 -8.58 10.99 0.51
CA PRO A 106 -7.88 12.10 1.17
C PRO A 106 -8.81 13.21 1.66
N ALA A 107 -9.88 13.51 0.91
CA ALA A 107 -10.84 14.57 1.23
C ALA A 107 -11.79 14.22 2.38
N ARG A 108 -11.86 12.95 2.81
CA ARG A 108 -12.77 12.48 3.87
C ARG A 108 -12.20 12.63 5.28
N VAL A 109 -10.91 12.93 5.39
CA VAL A 109 -10.21 13.03 6.67
C VAL A 109 -10.82 14.09 7.59
N ARG A 110 -10.85 13.78 8.88
CA ARG A 110 -11.20 14.71 9.96
C ARG A 110 -10.06 14.76 10.95
N PHE A 111 -9.11 15.66 10.71
CA PHE A 111 -7.85 15.76 11.45
C PHE A 111 -8.05 15.89 12.96
N GLU A 112 -9.09 16.60 13.38
CA GLU A 112 -9.47 16.80 14.78
C GLU A 112 -9.91 15.50 15.46
N LYS A 113 -10.42 14.52 14.70
CA LYS A 113 -10.88 13.25 15.23
C LYS A 113 -9.75 12.24 15.43
N ILE A 114 -8.65 12.33 14.67
CA ILE A 114 -7.57 11.33 14.67
C ILE A 114 -7.12 10.95 16.09
N PRO A 115 -6.78 11.90 17.00
CA PRO A 115 -6.32 11.56 18.34
C PRO A 115 -7.41 10.94 19.24
N THR A 116 -8.68 11.11 18.88
CA THR A 116 -9.83 10.63 19.67
C THR A 116 -10.32 9.25 19.24
N LEU A 117 -9.82 8.73 18.11
CA LEU A 117 -10.24 7.42 17.62
C LEU A 117 -9.78 6.32 18.56
N ARG A 118 -10.69 5.39 18.80
CA ARG A 118 -10.43 4.20 19.60
C ARG A 118 -9.61 3.18 18.79
N PRO A 119 -8.75 2.40 19.46
CA PRO A 119 -8.13 1.24 18.84
C PRO A 119 -9.17 0.29 18.24
N VAL A 120 -8.84 -0.33 17.11
CA VAL A 120 -9.76 -1.20 16.36
C VAL A 120 -9.53 -2.67 16.66
N PHE A 121 -8.28 -3.09 16.80
CA PHE A 121 -7.93 -4.52 16.84
C PHE A 121 -7.71 -5.06 18.25
N GLN A 122 -7.19 -4.23 19.17
CA GLN A 122 -6.97 -4.59 20.56
C GLN A 122 -7.49 -3.48 21.48
N LYS A 123 -8.06 -3.84 22.63
CA LYS A 123 -8.71 -2.87 23.55
C LYS A 123 -7.77 -1.75 24.00
N ASP A 124 -6.53 -2.11 24.32
CA ASP A 124 -5.48 -1.19 24.78
C ASP A 124 -4.40 -0.99 23.69
N GLY A 125 -4.79 -1.21 22.42
CA GLY A 125 -3.93 -1.09 21.26
C GLY A 125 -3.64 0.35 20.83
N THR A 126 -2.90 0.48 19.74
CA THR A 126 -2.44 1.74 19.15
C THR A 126 -2.96 1.94 17.73
N VAL A 127 -3.39 0.88 17.05
CA VAL A 127 -3.84 0.93 15.67
C VAL A 127 -5.31 1.32 15.62
N THR A 128 -5.60 2.37 14.85
CA THR A 128 -6.94 2.95 14.66
C THR A 128 -7.31 3.03 13.20
N ALA A 129 -8.58 3.34 12.92
CA ALA A 129 -9.05 3.58 11.57
C ALA A 129 -8.36 4.77 10.86
N ALA A 130 -7.68 5.67 11.57
CA ALA A 130 -6.95 6.78 10.94
C ALA A 130 -5.49 6.45 10.62
N ASN A 131 -4.88 5.50 11.32
CA ASN A 131 -3.48 5.14 11.14
C ASN A 131 -3.30 3.75 10.48
N ALA A 132 -4.40 3.20 9.96
CA ALA A 132 -4.47 2.04 9.08
C ALA A 132 -5.05 2.48 7.73
N SER A 133 -4.66 1.82 6.64
CA SER A 133 -5.31 2.04 5.35
C SER A 133 -6.77 1.59 5.37
N THR A 134 -7.60 2.23 4.56
CA THR A 134 -9.01 1.86 4.41
C THR A 134 -9.21 0.68 3.44
N ILE A 135 -10.48 0.28 3.27
CA ILE A 135 -10.91 -0.70 2.28
C ILE A 135 -11.23 0.04 1.00
N ASN A 136 -10.59 -0.32 -0.11
CA ASN A 136 -10.66 0.48 -1.34
C ASN A 136 -10.75 -0.38 -2.60
N ASP A 137 -11.26 0.27 -3.65
CA ASP A 137 -11.38 -0.27 -4.98
C ASP A 137 -10.39 0.46 -5.89
N GLY A 138 -9.76 -0.26 -6.81
CA GLY A 138 -8.84 0.36 -7.76
C GLY A 138 -8.10 -0.64 -8.64
N ALA A 139 -7.51 -0.14 -9.71
CA ALA A 139 -6.64 -0.90 -10.60
C ALA A 139 -5.43 -0.07 -11.00
N ALA A 140 -4.29 -0.74 -11.13
CA ALA A 140 -3.06 -0.16 -11.62
C ALA A 140 -2.34 -1.15 -12.53
N ALA A 141 -1.84 -0.67 -13.66
CA ALA A 141 -1.21 -1.48 -14.67
C ALA A 141 0.05 -0.80 -15.21
N VAL A 142 1.02 -1.62 -15.62
CA VAL A 142 2.25 -1.17 -16.28
C VAL A 142 2.51 -2.05 -17.49
N VAL A 143 3.11 -1.47 -18.53
CA VAL A 143 3.60 -2.22 -19.69
C VAL A 143 5.07 -2.51 -19.46
N VAL A 144 5.44 -3.80 -19.36
CA VAL A 144 6.82 -4.23 -19.20
C VAL A 144 7.34 -4.75 -20.53
N MET A 145 8.52 -4.27 -20.93
CA MET A 145 9.15 -4.63 -22.20
C MET A 145 10.64 -4.92 -21.99
N SER A 146 11.18 -5.83 -22.79
CA SER A 146 12.64 -5.90 -23.01
C SER A 146 13.10 -4.62 -23.73
N ALA A 147 14.34 -4.18 -23.48
CA ALA A 147 14.91 -3.01 -24.14
C ALA A 147 14.91 -3.15 -25.68
N GLU A 148 15.18 -4.34 -26.20
CA GLU A 148 15.18 -4.63 -27.65
C GLU A 148 13.79 -4.51 -28.27
N ALA A 149 12.74 -4.94 -27.57
CA ALA A 149 11.36 -4.76 -28.02
C ALA A 149 10.95 -3.29 -28.01
N ALA A 150 11.29 -2.55 -26.96
CA ALA A 150 11.00 -1.12 -26.88
C ALA A 150 11.68 -0.34 -28.03
N GLN A 151 12.95 -0.64 -28.31
CA GLN A 151 13.68 -0.06 -29.43
C GLN A 151 13.07 -0.42 -30.78
N ARG A 152 12.73 -1.69 -31.03
CA ARG A 152 12.09 -2.13 -32.28
C ARG A 152 10.73 -1.48 -32.51
N MET A 153 9.99 -1.21 -31.46
CA MET A 153 8.66 -0.58 -31.53
C MET A 153 8.71 0.96 -31.50
N GLY A 154 9.90 1.56 -31.33
CA GLY A 154 10.06 3.01 -31.27
C GLY A 154 9.37 3.66 -30.06
N VAL A 155 9.18 2.93 -28.96
CA VAL A 155 8.57 3.45 -27.74
C VAL A 155 9.64 3.90 -26.76
N THR A 156 9.43 5.04 -26.11
CA THR A 156 10.33 5.55 -25.06
C THR A 156 9.91 4.98 -23.71
N PRO A 157 10.70 4.08 -23.08
CA PRO A 157 10.36 3.54 -21.78
C PRO A 157 10.53 4.60 -20.69
N LEU A 158 9.67 4.58 -19.67
CA LEU A 158 9.72 5.55 -18.57
C LEU A 158 10.87 5.25 -17.59
N ALA A 159 11.05 3.98 -17.25
CA ALA A 159 12.03 3.53 -16.28
C ALA A 159 12.54 2.13 -16.62
N LYS A 160 13.72 1.82 -16.10
CA LYS A 160 14.32 0.48 -16.12
C LYS A 160 14.12 -0.18 -14.76
N ILE A 161 13.67 -1.43 -14.77
CA ILE A 161 13.72 -2.30 -13.58
C ILE A 161 15.18 -2.71 -13.36
N VAL A 162 15.78 -2.24 -12.27
CA VAL A 162 17.18 -2.51 -11.92
C VAL A 162 17.30 -3.87 -11.23
N ALA A 163 16.50 -4.07 -10.18
CA ALA A 163 16.44 -5.30 -9.43
C ALA A 163 15.09 -5.42 -8.72
N TYR A 164 14.72 -6.66 -8.40
CA TYR A 164 13.63 -6.95 -7.48
C TYR A 164 14.04 -8.08 -6.54
N SER A 165 13.42 -8.12 -5.38
CA SER A 165 13.61 -9.20 -4.42
C SER A 165 12.36 -9.42 -3.57
N THR A 166 12.31 -10.58 -2.93
CA THR A 166 11.28 -10.93 -1.96
C THR A 166 11.92 -11.28 -0.62
N ALA A 167 11.14 -11.16 0.44
CA ALA A 167 11.48 -11.65 1.76
C ALA A 167 10.26 -12.28 2.42
N SER A 168 10.52 -13.25 3.29
CA SER A 168 9.48 -13.93 4.07
C SER A 168 9.96 -14.08 5.51
N LYS A 169 9.04 -13.90 6.45
CA LYS A 169 9.17 -14.07 7.90
C LYS A 169 7.98 -14.91 8.39
N ALA A 170 7.91 -15.16 9.70
CA ALA A 170 6.68 -15.74 10.25
C ALA A 170 5.49 -14.77 10.01
N PRO A 171 4.25 -15.29 9.86
CA PRO A 171 3.11 -14.52 9.39
C PRO A 171 2.83 -13.23 10.18
N GLU A 172 3.01 -13.29 11.49
CA GLU A 172 2.82 -12.17 12.42
C GLU A 172 3.81 -11.01 12.20
N TRP A 173 4.91 -11.25 11.48
CA TRP A 173 5.97 -10.27 11.21
C TRP A 173 5.92 -9.68 9.81
N PHE A 174 4.83 -9.88 9.08
CA PHE A 174 4.67 -9.34 7.72
C PHE A 174 4.92 -7.83 7.64
N THR A 175 4.60 -7.08 8.71
CA THR A 175 4.81 -5.63 8.80
C THR A 175 6.28 -5.20 8.74
N THR A 176 7.22 -6.08 9.09
CA THR A 176 8.67 -5.81 9.06
C THR A 176 9.39 -6.52 7.92
N ALA A 177 8.72 -7.46 7.23
CA ALA A 177 9.26 -8.13 6.04
C ALA A 177 9.72 -7.17 4.92
N PRO A 178 9.10 -5.98 4.71
CA PRO A 178 9.61 -4.99 3.75
C PRO A 178 11.05 -4.57 3.99
N VAL A 179 11.50 -4.48 5.25
CA VAL A 179 12.89 -4.11 5.59
C VAL A 179 13.87 -5.12 5.00
N ASP A 180 13.57 -6.41 5.17
CA ASP A 180 14.41 -7.50 4.65
C ASP A 180 14.42 -7.49 3.11
N ALA A 181 13.27 -7.25 2.48
CA ALA A 181 13.16 -7.16 1.02
C ALA A 181 13.92 -5.94 0.47
N MET A 182 13.86 -4.80 1.15
CA MET A 182 14.62 -3.59 0.80
C MET A 182 16.13 -3.83 0.88
N GLN A 183 16.62 -4.40 1.98
CA GLN A 183 18.05 -4.72 2.14
C GLN A 183 18.53 -5.70 1.06
N ARG A 184 17.73 -6.73 0.75
CA ARG A 184 18.05 -7.72 -0.30
C ARG A 184 18.09 -7.09 -1.69
N VAL A 185 17.12 -6.25 -2.05
CA VAL A 185 17.08 -5.63 -3.38
C VAL A 185 18.20 -4.61 -3.56
N LEU A 186 18.52 -3.82 -2.52
CA LEU A 186 19.64 -2.87 -2.54
C LEU A 186 20.98 -3.61 -2.73
N LYS A 187 21.22 -4.67 -1.95
CA LYS A 187 22.40 -5.52 -2.14
C LYS A 187 22.47 -6.13 -3.54
N ARG A 188 21.33 -6.60 -4.08
CA ARG A 188 21.27 -7.19 -5.43
C ARG A 188 21.54 -6.16 -6.53
N ALA A 189 21.14 -4.91 -6.31
CA ALA A 189 21.38 -3.79 -7.22
C ALA A 189 22.78 -3.18 -7.08
N ASP A 190 23.58 -3.62 -6.10
CA ASP A 190 24.84 -2.98 -5.70
C ASP A 190 24.66 -1.50 -5.34
N LEU A 191 23.61 -1.20 -4.55
CA LEU A 191 23.24 0.14 -4.11
C LEU A 191 23.13 0.21 -2.58
N GLY A 192 23.32 1.41 -2.03
CA GLY A 192 22.98 1.76 -0.66
C GLY A 192 21.67 2.55 -0.56
N VAL A 193 21.17 2.76 0.67
CA VAL A 193 20.00 3.61 0.95
C VAL A 193 20.20 5.04 0.40
N GLY A 194 21.42 5.58 0.51
CA GLY A 194 21.76 6.93 0.03
C GLY A 194 21.69 7.10 -1.48
N ASP A 195 21.68 6.01 -2.26
CA ASP A 195 21.57 6.04 -3.72
C ASP A 195 20.12 6.14 -4.22
N ILE A 196 19.14 6.08 -3.31
CA ILE A 196 17.72 6.14 -3.63
C ILE A 196 17.19 7.56 -3.40
N ASP A 197 16.55 8.10 -4.42
CA ASP A 197 16.00 9.46 -4.40
C ASP A 197 14.61 9.48 -3.78
N LEU A 198 13.77 8.48 -4.08
CA LEU A 198 12.42 8.35 -3.53
C LEU A 198 12.10 6.90 -3.13
N PHE A 199 11.31 6.77 -2.08
CA PHE A 199 10.77 5.51 -1.61
C PHE A 199 9.24 5.55 -1.64
N GLU A 200 8.63 4.50 -2.15
CA GLU A 200 7.22 4.22 -1.98
C GLU A 200 7.06 2.95 -1.14
N ILE A 201 6.70 3.11 0.13
CA ILE A 201 6.51 2.04 1.10
C ILE A 201 5.01 1.97 1.39
N ASN A 202 4.35 0.88 1.01
CA ASN A 202 2.90 0.78 1.18
C ASN A 202 2.49 0.86 2.67
N GLU A 203 1.64 1.82 2.99
CA GLU A 203 1.17 2.11 4.34
C GLU A 203 -0.07 1.27 4.70
N ALA A 204 0.03 -0.06 4.64
CA ALA A 204 -1.08 -0.92 5.09
C ALA A 204 -1.50 -0.56 6.54
N PHE A 205 -0.49 -0.29 7.36
CA PHE A 205 -0.60 0.38 8.64
C PHE A 205 0.57 1.38 8.77
N ALA A 206 0.38 2.47 9.51
CA ALA A 206 1.43 3.47 9.74
C ALA A 206 2.74 2.84 10.27
N VAL A 207 2.60 1.81 11.12
CA VAL A 207 3.74 1.08 11.70
C VAL A 207 4.65 0.42 10.66
N VAL A 208 4.14 0.04 9.48
CA VAL A 208 4.96 -0.61 8.44
C VAL A 208 6.02 0.35 7.93
N THR A 209 5.61 1.56 7.55
CA THR A 209 6.53 2.58 7.03
C THR A 209 7.39 3.17 8.14
N LEU A 210 6.83 3.38 9.33
CA LEU A 210 7.61 3.85 10.49
C LEU A 210 8.71 2.86 10.89
N ALA A 211 8.42 1.57 10.93
CA ALA A 211 9.41 0.53 11.23
C ALA A 211 10.51 0.50 10.15
N ALA A 212 10.15 0.65 8.87
CA ALA A 212 11.13 0.71 7.79
C ALA A 212 12.03 1.96 7.88
N ASN A 213 11.44 3.13 8.18
CA ASN A 213 12.17 4.38 8.38
C ASN A 213 13.20 4.24 9.51
N GLN A 214 12.78 3.67 10.65
CA GLN A 214 13.66 3.44 11.80
C GLN A 214 14.77 2.42 11.48
N ALA A 215 14.41 1.27 10.90
CA ALA A 215 15.36 0.18 10.67
C ALA A 215 16.43 0.50 9.62
N LEU A 216 16.09 1.30 8.61
CA LEU A 216 16.99 1.65 7.51
C LEU A 216 17.49 3.10 7.57
N SER A 217 17.12 3.84 8.62
CA SER A 217 17.44 5.27 8.77
C SER A 217 17.06 6.09 7.54
N LEU A 218 15.84 5.86 7.02
CA LEU A 218 15.34 6.55 5.84
C LEU A 218 15.05 8.01 6.16
N ASP A 219 15.28 8.89 5.19
CA ASP A 219 14.84 10.28 5.24
C ASP A 219 13.32 10.34 4.97
N PRO A 220 12.49 10.76 5.95
CA PRO A 220 11.04 10.84 5.78
C PRO A 220 10.60 11.79 4.64
N GLU A 221 11.45 12.73 4.23
CA GLU A 221 11.18 13.65 3.12
C GLU A 221 11.35 12.98 1.74
N LYS A 222 11.89 11.76 1.70
CA LYS A 222 11.99 10.93 0.47
C LYS A 222 10.96 9.80 0.42
N VAL A 223 10.25 9.54 1.51
CA VAL A 223 9.32 8.40 1.64
C VAL A 223 7.88 8.88 1.45
N ASN A 224 7.14 8.29 0.51
CA ASN A 224 5.72 8.57 0.26
C ASN A 224 5.43 10.08 0.16
N ILE A 225 6.17 10.77 -0.71
CA ILE A 225 6.16 12.25 -0.77
C ILE A 225 4.83 12.82 -1.27
N SER A 226 4.01 12.00 -1.93
CA SER A 226 2.66 12.33 -2.37
C SER A 226 1.57 11.82 -1.41
N GLY A 227 1.95 11.35 -0.22
CA GLY A 227 1.06 10.57 0.66
C GLY A 227 1.02 9.09 0.24
N GLY A 228 0.55 8.22 1.12
CA GLY A 228 0.50 6.79 0.88
C GLY A 228 -0.86 6.18 1.24
N ALA A 229 -0.88 4.86 1.44
CA ALA A 229 -2.12 4.09 1.55
C ALA A 229 -2.98 4.41 2.78
N VAL A 230 -2.43 5.02 3.84
CA VAL A 230 -3.26 5.53 4.95
C VAL A 230 -4.22 6.61 4.44
N ALA A 231 -3.78 7.46 3.51
CA ALA A 231 -4.59 8.53 2.95
C ALA A 231 -5.26 8.20 1.62
N LEU A 232 -4.57 7.45 0.75
CA LEU A 232 -5.00 7.13 -0.62
C LEU A 232 -5.74 5.79 -0.70
N GLY A 233 -5.65 4.97 0.34
CA GLY A 233 -6.28 3.66 0.38
C GLY A 233 -5.42 2.49 -0.08
N HIS A 234 -5.91 1.28 0.19
CA HIS A 234 -5.22 0.01 -0.06
C HIS A 234 -6.10 -1.02 -0.78
N PRO A 235 -6.34 -0.87 -2.10
CA PRO A 235 -6.91 -1.94 -2.92
C PRO A 235 -5.89 -3.08 -3.03
N ILE A 236 -6.06 -4.16 -2.24
CA ILE A 236 -5.01 -5.15 -1.94
C ILE A 236 -4.32 -5.67 -3.21
N GLY A 237 -5.07 -6.24 -4.16
CA GLY A 237 -4.54 -6.78 -5.42
C GLY A 237 -3.98 -5.75 -6.41
N ALA A 238 -4.21 -4.45 -6.19
CA ALA A 238 -3.71 -3.37 -7.05
C ALA A 238 -2.53 -2.59 -6.42
N SER A 239 -2.40 -2.60 -5.10
CA SER A 239 -1.57 -1.65 -4.36
C SER A 239 -0.09 -1.69 -4.74
N GLY A 240 0.47 -2.89 -4.99
CA GLY A 240 1.86 -3.02 -5.42
C GLY A 240 2.14 -2.35 -6.77
N ALA A 241 1.21 -2.44 -7.72
CA ALA A 241 1.33 -1.74 -9.00
C ALA A 241 1.04 -0.23 -8.86
N ARG A 242 0.13 0.15 -7.96
CA ARG A 242 -0.23 1.55 -7.68
C ARG A 242 0.95 2.31 -7.09
N ILE A 243 1.60 1.80 -6.04
CA ILE A 243 2.81 2.44 -5.46
C ILE A 243 3.95 2.58 -6.48
N LEU A 244 4.07 1.61 -7.41
CA LEU A 244 5.10 1.67 -8.45
C LEU A 244 4.81 2.78 -9.48
N ALA A 245 3.54 2.93 -9.87
CA ALA A 245 3.14 4.03 -10.73
C ALA A 245 3.43 5.38 -10.06
N THR A 246 2.94 5.56 -8.82
CA THR A 246 3.18 6.78 -8.03
C THR A 246 4.67 7.08 -7.87
N LEU A 247 5.51 6.07 -7.64
CA LEU A 247 6.97 6.22 -7.56
C LEU A 247 7.57 6.76 -8.86
N ILE A 248 7.25 6.13 -10.00
CA ILE A 248 7.81 6.50 -11.31
C ILE A 248 7.40 7.93 -11.69
N HIS A 249 6.13 8.28 -11.49
CA HIS A 249 5.64 9.63 -11.75
C HIS A 249 6.20 10.65 -10.76
N GLY A 250 6.40 10.27 -9.49
CA GLY A 250 7.10 11.06 -8.49
C GLY A 250 8.54 11.38 -8.88
N LEU A 251 9.33 10.38 -9.27
CA LEU A 251 10.71 10.54 -9.75
C LEU A 251 10.76 11.47 -10.97
N ARG A 252 9.87 11.28 -11.94
CA ARG A 252 9.79 12.14 -13.13
C ARG A 252 9.52 13.60 -12.75
N ARG A 253 8.60 13.84 -11.81
CA ARG A 253 8.22 15.18 -11.35
C ARG A 253 9.36 15.86 -10.60
N THR A 254 10.08 15.13 -9.76
CA THR A 254 11.17 15.69 -8.93
C THR A 254 12.53 15.71 -9.63
N GLY A 255 12.64 15.10 -10.81
CA GLY A 255 13.92 14.88 -11.48
C GLY A 255 14.80 13.84 -10.78
N GLY A 256 14.20 12.99 -9.94
CA GLY A 256 14.88 11.89 -9.27
C GLY A 256 15.30 10.80 -10.26
N ARG A 257 16.42 10.14 -9.99
CA ARG A 257 16.98 9.10 -10.85
C ARG A 257 16.55 7.71 -10.41
N ARG A 258 16.63 7.38 -9.12
CA ARG A 258 16.39 6.02 -8.60
C ARG A 258 15.29 6.03 -7.56
N GLY A 259 14.40 5.05 -7.66
CA GLY A 259 13.37 4.83 -6.66
C GLY A 259 13.29 3.40 -6.20
N LEU A 260 12.74 3.21 -5.00
CA LEU A 260 12.46 1.91 -4.43
C LEU A 260 10.98 1.82 -4.02
N ALA A 261 10.24 0.89 -4.62
CA ALA A 261 8.88 0.56 -4.20
C ALA A 261 8.87 -0.75 -3.40
N THR A 262 8.17 -0.79 -2.28
CA THR A 262 8.04 -2.02 -1.47
C THR A 262 6.69 -2.09 -0.75
N LEU A 263 6.25 -3.30 -0.46
CA LEU A 263 5.06 -3.55 0.37
C LEU A 263 5.20 -4.85 1.17
N CYS A 264 4.47 -4.91 2.28
CA CYS A 264 4.22 -6.14 3.03
C CYS A 264 3.06 -6.93 2.41
N ILE A 265 3.01 -8.23 2.68
CA ILE A 265 2.01 -9.18 2.19
C ILE A 265 1.57 -10.05 3.36
N GLY A 266 0.25 -10.14 3.61
CA GLY A 266 -0.32 -11.00 4.64
C GLY A 266 0.17 -12.45 4.51
N GLY A 267 0.41 -13.11 5.64
CA GLY A 267 1.09 -14.42 5.66
C GLY A 267 2.61 -14.35 5.80
N GLY A 268 3.19 -13.14 5.95
CA GLY A 268 4.59 -12.96 6.36
C GLY A 268 5.55 -12.60 5.23
N GLU A 269 5.07 -12.15 4.07
CA GLU A 269 5.92 -11.90 2.90
C GLU A 269 6.08 -10.41 2.58
N ALA A 270 7.02 -10.09 1.69
CA ALA A 270 7.21 -8.75 1.13
C ALA A 270 7.88 -8.82 -0.25
N VAL A 271 7.63 -7.79 -1.05
CA VAL A 271 8.26 -7.58 -2.36
C VAL A 271 8.85 -6.17 -2.39
N ALA A 272 10.09 -6.05 -2.89
CA ALA A 272 10.74 -4.77 -3.14
C ALA A 272 11.30 -4.71 -4.57
N MET A 273 11.21 -3.54 -5.21
CA MET A 273 11.69 -3.29 -6.56
C MET A 273 12.43 -1.96 -6.62
N VAL A 274 13.60 -1.96 -7.26
CA VAL A 274 14.35 -0.74 -7.59
C VAL A 274 14.17 -0.44 -9.07
N VAL A 275 13.82 0.82 -9.36
CA VAL A 275 13.72 1.35 -10.72
C VAL A 275 14.67 2.53 -10.91
N GLU A 276 15.15 2.71 -12.14
CA GLU A 276 15.96 3.85 -12.55
C GLU A 276 15.29 4.55 -13.75
N MET A 277 15.07 5.86 -13.65
CA MET A 277 14.48 6.66 -14.73
C MET A 277 15.41 6.66 -15.94
N LEU A 278 14.83 6.53 -17.14
CA LEU A 278 15.57 6.67 -18.39
C LEU A 278 15.46 8.13 -18.85
N ALA A 279 16.61 8.74 -19.15
CA ALA A 279 16.70 10.11 -19.63
C ALA A 279 16.11 10.29 -21.03
#